data_AF-A0A8B8ZVE4-F1
#
_entry.id   AF-A0A8B8ZVE4-F1
#
_cell.length_a   1.000
_cell.length_b   1.000
_cell.length_c   1.000
_cell.angle_alpha   90.00
_cell.angle_beta   90.00
_cell.angle_gamma   90.00
#
_symmetry.space_group_name_H-M   'P 1'
#
loop_
_entity.id
_entity.type
_entity.pdbx_description
1 polymer ?
#
loop_
_entity_poly.entity_id
_entity_poly.type
_entity_poly.pdbx_seq_one_letter_code
_entity_poly.pdbx_strand_id
1 'polypeptide(L)'
;MTIPPEFNGCENLEFSEFYKKTHTKKNKEWIDPICAVKHSKMLSLREESSQSSVQLTSEEMSRQALGKRKRYILGFGVGPKPSSSSSTPSRVSQVHVRELQKLKAKIEEMKMEHKELRRQLEQERREREEERKEREEEQKQIAHLTILVTEFLKKKTQTHKLSIHHDGAIYSTGSTNTRCFCSDDHGGVVYKQNSVFGIRIFLST
;
A
#
# COMPACT_ATOMS: atom_id res chain seq x y z
N MET A 1 54.15 -6.22 23.12
CA MET A 1 54.62 -7.37 22.32
C MET A 1 53.53 -7.70 21.32
N THR A 2 53.77 -7.42 20.04
CA THR A 2 52.80 -7.63 18.96
C THR A 2 52.87 -9.09 18.54
N ILE A 3 51.85 -9.87 18.90
CA ILE A 3 51.70 -11.26 18.44
C ILE A 3 51.48 -11.17 16.92
N PRO A 4 52.37 -11.74 16.08
CA PRO A 4 52.14 -11.76 14.64
C PRO A 4 50.87 -12.58 14.35
N PRO A 5 50.03 -12.17 13.39
CA PRO A 5 48.83 -12.90 13.05
C PRO A 5 49.24 -14.31 12.57
N GLU A 6 48.80 -15.32 13.30
CA GLU A 6 49.06 -16.72 12.98
C GLU A 6 48.51 -17.04 11.58
N PHE A 7 49.43 -17.16 10.63
CA PHE A 7 49.15 -17.50 9.25
C PHE A 7 49.12 -19.03 9.15
N ASN A 8 48.04 -19.66 9.61
CA ASN A 8 47.91 -21.12 9.55
C ASN A 8 46.63 -21.52 8.78
N GLY A 9 46.84 -22.15 7.63
CA GLY A 9 45.76 -22.75 6.82
C GLY A 9 46.17 -23.35 5.48
N CYS A 10 47.37 -23.07 4.99
CA CYS A 10 48.06 -23.87 3.98
C CYS A 10 49.54 -23.61 4.24
N GLU A 11 50.30 -24.67 4.49
CA GLU A 11 51.77 -24.63 4.59
C GLU A 11 52.35 -23.77 3.45
N ASN A 12 53.58 -23.26 3.60
CA ASN A 12 54.39 -22.49 2.64
C ASN A 12 54.55 -23.18 1.26
N LEU A 13 53.45 -23.52 0.61
CA LEU A 13 53.34 -24.12 -0.69
C LEU A 13 53.41 -22.97 -1.67
N GLU A 14 54.45 -23.03 -2.48
CA GLU A 14 54.65 -22.14 -3.60
C GLU A 14 53.40 -22.16 -4.51
N PHE A 15 53.02 -21.00 -5.04
CA PHE A 15 51.74 -20.82 -5.73
C PHE A 15 51.53 -21.81 -6.90
N SER A 16 52.62 -22.19 -7.60
CA SER A 16 52.58 -23.19 -8.67
C SER A 16 52.11 -24.57 -8.17
N GLU A 17 52.65 -25.03 -7.04
CA GLU A 17 52.30 -26.31 -6.41
C GLU A 17 50.87 -26.32 -5.89
N PHE A 18 50.43 -25.21 -5.28
CA PHE A 18 49.04 -25.03 -4.89
C PHE A 18 48.09 -25.12 -6.09
N TYR A 19 48.43 -24.44 -7.18
CA TYR A 19 47.64 -24.43 -8.40
C TYR A 19 47.53 -25.84 -9.00
N LYS A 20 48.64 -26.58 -9.07
CA LYS A 20 48.68 -27.97 -9.53
C LYS A 20 47.80 -28.88 -8.67
N LYS A 21 47.86 -28.76 -7.35
CA LYS A 21 47.07 -29.57 -6.42
C LYS A 21 45.56 -29.33 -6.57
N THR A 22 45.16 -28.09 -6.84
CA THR A 22 43.73 -27.70 -6.96
C THR A 22 43.15 -27.96 -8.36
N HIS A 23 43.99 -28.00 -9.40
CA HIS A 23 43.56 -28.14 -10.80
C HIS A 23 43.93 -29.48 -11.43
N THR A 24 44.25 -30.48 -10.60
CA THR A 24 44.40 -31.87 -11.00
C THR A 24 43.30 -32.74 -10.38
N LYS A 25 42.86 -33.73 -11.14
CA LYS A 25 41.93 -34.78 -10.70
C LYS A 25 42.64 -35.73 -9.74
N LYS A 26 41.88 -36.61 -9.08
CA LYS A 26 42.45 -37.64 -8.18
C LYS A 26 43.45 -38.59 -8.88
N ASN A 27 43.31 -38.78 -10.19
CA ASN A 27 44.23 -39.55 -11.03
C ASN A 27 45.48 -38.76 -11.50
N LYS A 28 45.72 -37.56 -10.96
CA LYS A 28 46.83 -36.65 -11.31
C LYS A 28 46.79 -36.06 -12.73
N GLU A 29 45.70 -36.27 -13.47
CA GLU A 29 45.49 -35.58 -14.75
C GLU A 29 44.97 -34.16 -14.51
N TRP A 30 45.29 -33.25 -15.43
CA TRP A 30 44.73 -31.90 -15.42
C TRP A 30 43.21 -31.95 -15.60
N ILE A 31 42.49 -31.06 -14.91
CA ILE A 31 41.03 -30.92 -15.10
C ILE A 31 40.73 -30.44 -16.52
N ASP A 32 41.57 -29.55 -17.05
CA ASP A 32 41.48 -28.96 -18.38
C ASP A 32 42.90 -28.76 -18.95
N PRO A 33 43.16 -29.03 -20.25
CA PRO A 33 44.45 -28.72 -20.88
C PRO A 33 44.95 -27.28 -20.66
N ILE A 34 44.03 -26.31 -20.56
CA ILE A 34 44.35 -24.90 -20.29
C ILE A 34 45.00 -24.72 -18.92
N CYS A 35 44.66 -25.55 -17.93
CA CYS A 35 45.31 -25.53 -16.61
C CYS A 35 46.80 -25.92 -16.70
N ALA A 36 47.14 -26.89 -17.55
CA ALA A 36 48.53 -27.28 -17.77
C ALA A 36 49.35 -26.12 -18.35
N VAL A 37 48.80 -25.41 -19.34
CA VAL A 37 49.44 -24.23 -19.96
C VAL A 37 49.65 -23.12 -18.93
N LYS A 38 48.64 -22.82 -18.10
CA LYS A 38 48.75 -21.81 -17.03
C LYS A 38 49.78 -22.18 -15.98
N HIS A 39 49.85 -23.46 -15.59
CA HIS A 39 50.87 -23.95 -14.67
C HIS A 39 52.27 -23.84 -15.28
N SER A 40 52.45 -24.20 -16.54
CA SER A 40 53.73 -24.03 -17.25
C SER A 40 54.17 -22.56 -17.24
N LYS A 41 53.24 -21.63 -17.46
CA LYS A 41 53.52 -20.19 -17.39
C LYS A 41 53.96 -19.75 -15.98
N MET A 42 53.38 -20.31 -14.92
CA MET A 42 53.83 -20.04 -13.55
C MET A 42 55.25 -20.52 -13.29
N LEU A 43 55.62 -21.70 -13.82
CA LEU A 43 56.99 -22.22 -13.70
C LEU A 43 58.01 -21.36 -14.44
N SER A 44 57.69 -20.90 -15.65
CA SER A 44 58.57 -19.99 -16.40
C SER A 44 58.78 -18.67 -15.67
N LEU A 45 57.70 -18.07 -15.13
CA LEU A 45 57.80 -16.84 -14.32
C LEU A 45 58.66 -17.03 -13.06
N ARG A 46 58.61 -18.22 -12.45
CA ARG A 46 59.45 -18.56 -11.29
C ARG A 46 60.92 -18.64 -11.68
N GLU A 47 61.24 -19.28 -12.81
CA GLU A 47 62.60 -19.39 -13.33
C GLU A 47 63.17 -18.00 -13.67
N GLU A 48 62.40 -17.17 -14.38
CA GLU A 48 62.73 -15.77 -14.67
C GLU A 48 62.96 -14.95 -13.38
N SER A 49 62.11 -15.15 -12.36
CA SER A 49 62.27 -14.48 -11.07
C SER A 49 63.48 -14.95 -10.26
N SER A 50 63.98 -16.16 -10.55
CA SER A 50 65.18 -16.69 -9.90
C SER A 50 66.46 -16.13 -10.54
N GLN A 51 66.38 -15.73 -11.81
CA GLN A 51 67.46 -15.07 -12.56
C GLN A 51 67.48 -13.54 -12.33
N SER A 52 66.31 -12.95 -12.07
CA SER A 52 66.15 -11.56 -11.65
C SER A 52 66.44 -11.41 -10.15
N SER A 53 67.09 -10.33 -9.72
CA SER A 53 67.28 -10.04 -8.29
C SER A 53 65.98 -9.69 -7.54
N VAL A 54 64.84 -9.71 -8.23
CA VAL A 54 63.52 -9.38 -7.69
C VAL A 54 62.70 -10.66 -7.50
N GLN A 55 62.51 -11.06 -6.24
CA GLN A 55 61.60 -12.16 -5.90
C GLN A 55 60.15 -11.76 -6.20
N LEU A 56 59.50 -12.54 -7.06
CA LEU A 56 58.09 -12.37 -7.41
C LEU A 56 57.20 -12.94 -6.29
N THR A 57 56.32 -12.12 -5.74
CA THR A 57 55.33 -12.57 -4.76
C THR A 57 54.26 -13.46 -5.42
N SER A 58 53.65 -14.38 -4.66
CA SER A 58 52.57 -15.26 -5.14
C SER A 58 51.39 -14.52 -5.79
N GLU A 59 51.04 -13.34 -5.26
CA GLU A 59 49.98 -12.50 -5.85
C GLU A 59 50.39 -11.97 -7.23
N GLU A 60 51.64 -11.54 -7.40
CA GLU A 60 52.13 -11.03 -8.68
C GLU A 60 52.25 -12.16 -9.73
N MET A 61 52.76 -13.33 -9.34
CA MET A 61 52.75 -14.51 -10.21
C MET A 61 51.33 -14.89 -10.65
N SER A 62 50.35 -14.83 -9.73
CA SER A 62 48.96 -15.10 -10.05
C SER A 62 48.38 -14.12 -11.07
N ARG A 63 48.69 -12.82 -10.95
CA ARG A 63 48.24 -11.80 -11.89
C ARG A 63 48.80 -12.03 -13.29
N GLN A 64 50.08 -12.38 -13.38
CA GLN A 64 50.74 -12.59 -14.66
C GLN A 64 50.29 -13.90 -15.33
N ALA A 65 50.12 -14.98 -14.56
CA ALA A 65 49.73 -16.28 -15.10
C ALA A 65 48.23 -16.39 -15.41
N LEU A 66 47.36 -15.86 -14.53
CA LEU A 66 45.91 -16.07 -14.57
C LEU A 66 45.13 -14.83 -15.02
N GLY A 67 45.76 -13.66 -15.03
CA GLY A 67 45.19 -12.42 -15.55
C GLY A 67 44.97 -11.34 -14.48
N LYS A 68 44.55 -10.15 -14.94
CA LYS A 68 44.51 -8.91 -14.15
C LYS A 68 43.41 -8.83 -13.07
N ARG A 69 42.64 -9.91 -12.85
CA ARG A 69 41.55 -9.88 -11.86
C ARG A 69 42.17 -9.86 -10.46
N LYS A 70 41.96 -8.76 -9.73
CA LYS A 70 42.50 -8.56 -8.38
C LYS A 70 42.02 -9.68 -7.43
N ARG A 71 42.90 -10.15 -6.54
CA ARG A 71 42.60 -11.08 -5.42
C ARG A 71 42.22 -12.50 -5.83
N TYR A 72 42.83 -13.04 -6.90
CA TYR A 72 42.60 -14.44 -7.27
C TYR A 72 42.96 -15.37 -6.11
N ILE A 73 44.14 -15.19 -5.49
CA ILE A 73 44.61 -16.01 -4.37
C ILE A 73 43.72 -15.91 -3.12
N LEU A 74 43.07 -14.75 -2.90
CA LEU A 74 42.16 -14.56 -1.76
C LEU A 74 40.90 -15.43 -1.90
N GLY A 75 40.44 -15.65 -3.13
CA GLY A 75 39.34 -16.58 -3.42
C GLY A 75 39.67 -18.04 -3.10
N PHE A 76 40.95 -18.37 -2.98
CA PHE A 76 41.44 -19.70 -2.57
C PHE A 76 41.75 -19.80 -1.06
N GLY A 77 41.44 -18.75 -0.28
CA GLY A 77 41.77 -18.70 1.15
C GLY A 77 43.24 -18.39 1.43
N VAL A 78 44.02 -18.02 0.42
CA VAL A 78 45.41 -17.57 0.58
C VAL A 78 45.39 -16.07 0.84
N GLY A 79 45.60 -15.68 2.08
CA GLY A 79 45.62 -14.29 2.50
C GLY A 79 45.19 -14.14 3.96
N PRO A 80 45.40 -12.95 4.57
CA PRO A 80 44.92 -12.70 5.93
C PRO A 80 43.42 -12.97 5.99
N LYS A 81 43.00 -13.79 6.96
CA LYS A 81 41.59 -14.08 7.22
C LYS A 81 40.86 -12.74 7.32
N PRO A 82 39.78 -12.51 6.55
CA PRO A 82 38.98 -11.30 6.75
C PRO A 82 38.58 -11.29 8.21
N SER A 83 38.90 -10.20 8.91
CA SER A 83 38.49 -10.02 10.30
C SER A 83 37.00 -10.32 10.35
N SER A 84 36.62 -11.40 11.04
CA SER A 84 35.23 -11.74 11.26
C SER A 84 34.57 -10.46 11.72
N SER A 85 33.55 -10.01 10.98
CA SER A 85 32.80 -8.81 11.32
C SER A 85 32.17 -9.08 12.68
N SER A 86 32.89 -8.72 13.74
CA SER A 86 32.29 -8.35 15.00
C SER A 86 31.28 -7.29 14.62
N SER A 87 30.00 -7.64 14.78
CA SER A 87 28.85 -6.85 14.41
C SER A 87 28.81 -5.59 15.28
N THR A 88 29.72 -4.65 15.00
CA THR A 88 29.55 -3.27 15.41
C THR A 88 28.58 -2.67 14.41
N PRO A 89 27.35 -2.32 14.83
CA PRO A 89 26.40 -1.73 13.89
C PRO A 89 27.01 -0.42 13.39
N SER A 90 27.27 -0.35 12.08
CA SER A 90 27.59 0.90 11.41
C SER A 90 26.53 1.94 11.79
N ARG A 91 26.90 3.22 11.94
CA ARG A 91 25.94 4.30 12.24
C ARG A 91 24.72 4.30 11.31
N VAL A 92 24.92 3.84 10.06
CA VAL A 92 23.86 3.62 9.05
C VAL A 92 22.83 2.58 9.51
N SER A 93 23.28 1.49 10.14
CA SER A 93 22.40 0.44 10.68
C SER A 93 21.54 0.94 11.85
N GLN A 94 22.04 1.86 12.67
CA GLN A 94 21.28 2.37 13.82
C GLN A 94 20.19 3.36 13.39
N VAL A 95 20.47 4.20 12.38
CA VAL A 95 19.47 5.10 11.79
C VAL A 95 18.33 4.29 11.18
N HIS A 96 18.66 3.25 10.39
CA HIS A 96 17.67 2.38 9.77
C HIS A 96 16.75 1.69 10.79
N VAL A 97 17.30 1.20 11.91
CA VAL A 97 16.51 0.60 12.99
C VAL A 97 15.54 1.61 13.61
N ARG A 98 15.96 2.86 13.82
CA ARG A 98 15.09 3.91 14.35
C ARG A 98 13.96 4.28 13.37
N GLU A 99 14.25 4.32 12.08
CA GLU A 99 13.23 4.58 11.05
C GLU A 99 12.18 3.47 10.99
N LEU A 100 12.61 2.21 11.05
CA LEU A 100 11.70 1.07 11.11
C LEU A 100 10.80 1.11 12.36
N GLN A 101 11.35 1.49 13.51
CA GLN A 101 10.57 1.66 14.74
C GLN A 101 9.51 2.77 14.61
N LYS A 102 9.88 3.92 14.03
CA LYS A 102 8.94 5.03 13.77
C LYS A 102 7.84 4.61 12.81
N LEU A 103 8.18 3.92 11.73
CA LEU A 103 7.20 3.45 10.75
C LEU A 103 6.23 2.44 11.38
N LYS A 104 6.75 1.51 12.21
CA LYS A 104 5.93 0.54 12.94
C LYS A 104 4.93 1.23 13.87
N ALA A 105 5.36 2.25 14.61
CA ALA A 105 4.47 3.02 15.49
C ALA A 105 3.34 3.70 14.69
N LYS A 106 3.67 4.32 13.56
CA LYS A 106 2.68 5.00 12.70
C LYS A 106 1.66 4.04 12.07
N ILE A 107 2.09 2.84 11.70
CA ILE A 107 1.18 1.80 11.19
C ILE A 107 0.21 1.37 12.29
N GLU A 108 0.68 1.22 13.52
CA GLU A 108 -0.18 0.81 14.64
C GLU A 108 -1.20 1.89 14.99
N GLU A 109 -0.79 3.17 14.98
CA GLU A 109 -1.67 4.32 15.15
C GLU A 109 -2.79 4.34 14.09
N MET A 110 -2.43 4.28 12.80
CA MET A 110 -3.42 4.26 11.72
C MET A 110 -4.38 3.06 11.81
N LYS A 111 -3.91 1.89 12.28
CA LYS A 111 -4.77 0.72 12.49
C LYS A 111 -5.79 0.96 13.59
N MET A 112 -5.38 1.61 14.68
CA MET A 112 -6.27 1.96 15.78
C MET A 112 -7.32 2.98 15.35
N GLU A 113 -6.92 4.03 14.63
CA GLU A 113 -7.83 5.03 14.05
C GLU A 113 -8.84 4.37 13.10
N HIS A 114 -8.37 3.51 12.20
CA HIS A 114 -9.25 2.81 11.26
C HIS A 114 -10.22 1.87 11.97
N LYS A 115 -9.79 1.21 13.05
CA LYS A 115 -10.66 0.35 13.86
C LYS A 115 -11.73 1.16 14.58
N GLU A 116 -11.38 2.34 15.09
CA GLU A 116 -12.31 3.23 15.77
C GLU A 116 -13.32 3.83 14.78
N LEU A 117 -12.86 4.33 13.63
CA LEU A 117 -13.74 4.82 12.57
C LEU A 117 -14.74 3.76 12.11
N ARG A 118 -14.29 2.50 12.00
CA ARG A 118 -15.18 1.38 11.68
C ARG A 118 -16.25 1.14 12.76
N ARG A 119 -15.91 1.29 14.04
CA ARG A 119 -16.90 1.19 15.14
C ARG A 119 -17.91 2.31 15.08
N GLN A 120 -17.46 3.55 14.83
CA GLN A 120 -18.34 4.71 14.72
C GLN A 120 -19.31 4.57 13.55
N LEU A 121 -18.81 4.14 12.38
CA LEU A 121 -19.66 3.90 11.21
C LEU A 121 -20.73 2.82 11.46
N GLU A 122 -20.37 1.75 12.16
CA GLU A 122 -21.35 0.70 12.52
C GLU A 122 -22.38 1.19 13.55
N GLN A 123 -21.97 2.06 14.48
CA GLN A 123 -22.89 2.68 15.43
C GLN A 123 -23.88 3.60 14.72
N GLU A 124 -23.37 4.51 13.89
CA GLU A 124 -24.20 5.43 13.12
C GLU A 124 -25.15 4.69 12.16
N ARG A 125 -24.70 3.57 11.57
CA ARG A 125 -25.55 2.71 10.74
C ARG A 125 -26.72 2.13 11.55
N ARG A 126 -26.48 1.69 12.78
CA ARG A 126 -27.51 1.13 13.67
C ARG A 126 -28.51 2.21 14.09
N GLU A 127 -28.03 3.37 14.52
CA GLU A 127 -28.88 4.51 14.89
C GLU A 127 -29.78 4.96 13.73
N ARG A 128 -29.22 5.09 12.51
CA ARG A 128 -30.02 5.40 11.31
C ARG A 128 -31.05 4.31 10.99
N GLU A 129 -30.76 3.05 11.26
CA GLU A 129 -31.72 1.97 11.04
C GLU A 129 -32.87 2.01 12.05
N GLU A 130 -32.58 2.33 13.30
CA GLU A 130 -33.58 2.50 14.36
C GLU A 130 -34.48 3.73 14.08
N GLU A 131 -33.89 4.88 13.75
CA GLU A 131 -34.63 6.09 13.38
C GLU A 131 -35.52 5.86 12.14
N ARG A 132 -35.10 5.01 11.20
CA ARG A 132 -35.92 4.64 10.05
C ARG A 132 -37.12 3.80 10.48
N LYS A 133 -36.94 2.84 11.40
CA LYS A 133 -38.03 1.99 11.92
C LYS A 133 -39.05 2.83 12.68
N GLU A 134 -38.60 3.74 13.55
CA GLU A 134 -39.46 4.65 14.29
C GLU A 134 -40.31 5.51 13.33
N ARG A 135 -39.68 6.11 12.32
CA ARG A 135 -40.41 6.87 11.29
C ARG A 135 -41.41 6.03 10.49
N GLU A 136 -41.08 4.78 10.17
CA GLU A 136 -42.02 3.87 9.51
C GLU A 136 -43.23 3.55 10.39
N GLU A 137 -43.03 3.37 11.70
CA GLU A 137 -44.11 3.14 12.66
C GLU A 137 -45.00 4.38 12.81
N GLU A 138 -44.41 5.56 12.97
CA GLU A 138 -45.13 6.83 12.99
C GLU A 138 -45.92 7.06 11.69
N GLN A 139 -45.32 6.80 10.53
CA GLN A 139 -46.00 6.90 9.25
C GLN A 139 -47.19 5.93 9.14
N LYS A 140 -47.07 4.71 9.66
CA LYS A 140 -48.20 3.75 9.70
C LYS A 140 -49.33 4.29 10.59
N GLN A 141 -49.00 4.88 11.75
CA GLN A 141 -49.99 5.47 12.63
C GLN A 141 -50.69 6.67 11.97
N ILE A 142 -49.95 7.56 11.33
CA ILE A 142 -50.47 8.71 10.59
C ILE A 142 -51.36 8.24 9.43
N ALA A 143 -50.92 7.25 8.66
CA ALA A 143 -51.69 6.70 7.56
C ALA A 143 -53.01 6.09 8.05
N HIS A 144 -52.98 5.32 9.13
CA HIS A 144 -54.17 4.75 9.75
C HIS A 144 -55.15 5.84 10.23
N LEU A 145 -54.64 6.85 10.94
CA LEU A 145 -55.46 7.99 11.38
C LEU A 145 -56.06 8.77 10.20
N THR A 146 -55.28 8.96 9.14
CA THR A 146 -55.73 9.62 7.91
C THR A 146 -56.89 8.88 7.25
N ILE A 147 -56.82 7.54 7.19
CA ILE A 147 -57.91 6.70 6.69
C ILE A 147 -59.17 6.89 7.54
N LEU A 148 -59.06 6.85 8.88
CA LEU A 148 -60.21 7.05 9.77
C LEU A 148 -60.87 8.42 9.59
N VAL A 149 -60.07 9.49 9.52
CA VAL A 149 -60.59 10.86 9.35
C VAL A 149 -61.24 11.03 7.98
N THR A 150 -60.62 10.52 6.92
CA THR A 150 -61.18 10.62 5.57
C THR A 150 -62.50 9.87 5.44
N GLU A 151 -62.61 8.66 6.01
CA GLU A 151 -63.87 7.90 6.05
C GLU A 151 -64.96 8.64 6.86
N PHE A 152 -64.61 9.22 8.00
CA PHE A 152 -65.56 10.01 8.81
C PHE A 152 -66.08 11.24 8.06
N LEU A 153 -65.20 11.99 7.39
CA LEU A 153 -65.58 13.17 6.61
C LEU A 153 -66.43 12.80 5.38
N LYS A 154 -66.11 11.68 4.71
CA LYS A 154 -66.90 11.14 3.61
C LYS A 154 -68.32 10.75 4.06
N LYS A 155 -68.45 10.09 5.23
CA LYS A 155 -69.76 9.77 5.81
C LYS A 155 -70.58 11.02 6.14
N LYS A 156 -69.97 12.04 6.76
CA LYS A 156 -70.64 13.32 7.08
C LYS A 156 -71.12 14.10 5.85
N THR A 157 -70.30 14.15 4.81
CA THR A 157 -70.65 14.85 3.55
C THR A 157 -71.78 14.14 2.80
N GLN A 158 -71.86 12.81 2.87
CA GLN A 158 -72.98 12.05 2.30
C GLN A 158 -74.30 12.26 3.08
N THR A 159 -74.25 12.34 4.42
CA THR A 159 -75.44 12.70 5.22
C THR A 159 -75.92 14.13 4.98
N HIS A 160 -75.02 15.09 4.74
CA HIS A 160 -75.41 16.47 4.43
C HIS A 160 -76.03 16.59 3.02
N LYS A 161 -75.50 15.86 2.03
CA LYS A 161 -76.11 15.78 0.69
C LYS A 161 -77.51 15.16 0.70
N LEU A 162 -77.77 14.17 1.55
CA LEU A 162 -79.10 13.57 1.71
C LEU A 162 -80.05 14.45 2.55
N SER A 163 -79.51 15.23 3.49
CA SER A 163 -80.30 16.15 4.34
C SER A 163 -80.74 17.42 3.61
N ILE A 164 -79.97 17.95 2.65
CA ILE A 164 -80.35 19.16 1.89
C ILE A 164 -81.45 18.86 0.85
N HIS A 165 -81.63 17.59 0.45
CA HIS A 165 -82.60 17.25 -0.59
C HIS A 165 -84.06 17.16 -0.10
N HIS A 166 -84.32 17.38 1.19
CA HIS A 166 -85.67 17.28 1.78
C HIS A 166 -86.32 18.60 2.19
N ASP A 167 -85.61 19.73 2.20
CA ASP A 167 -86.19 21.05 2.50
C ASP A 167 -85.72 22.09 1.47
N GLY A 168 -86.44 22.24 0.37
CA GLY A 168 -86.04 23.21 -0.65
C GLY A 168 -86.88 23.21 -1.92
N ALA A 169 -88.19 23.09 -1.81
CA ALA A 169 -89.07 23.34 -2.95
C ALA A 169 -90.28 24.17 -2.52
N ILE A 170 -90.12 25.46 -2.20
CA ILE A 170 -91.07 26.47 -2.68
C ILE A 170 -90.42 27.88 -2.82
N TYR A 171 -90.74 28.54 -3.95
CA TYR A 171 -90.55 29.95 -4.36
C TYR A 171 -89.12 30.39 -4.73
N SER A 172 -88.79 30.68 -6.00
CA SER A 172 -89.24 31.74 -6.93
C SER A 172 -88.62 33.12 -6.66
N THR A 173 -88.03 33.66 -7.75
CA THR A 173 -87.62 35.03 -8.06
C THR A 173 -86.26 35.54 -7.58
N GLY A 174 -85.45 35.98 -8.55
CA GLY A 174 -84.80 37.29 -8.45
C GLY A 174 -83.29 37.32 -8.19
N SER A 175 -82.56 37.69 -9.25
CA SER A 175 -81.48 38.70 -9.21
C SER A 175 -80.05 38.29 -8.78
N THR A 176 -79.17 38.37 -9.79
CA THR A 176 -77.83 39.00 -9.78
C THR A 176 -76.79 38.53 -8.75
N ASN A 177 -75.74 37.84 -9.19
CA ASN A 177 -74.43 38.46 -9.49
C ASN A 177 -73.42 37.41 -9.95
N THR A 178 -73.22 37.29 -11.26
CA THR A 178 -72.04 36.63 -11.82
C THR A 178 -70.89 37.63 -11.77
N ARG A 179 -70.02 37.53 -10.77
CA ARG A 179 -68.66 38.08 -10.88
C ARG A 179 -67.72 36.93 -11.21
N CYS A 180 -67.54 36.74 -12.51
CA CYS A 180 -66.35 36.10 -13.04
C CYS A 180 -65.17 37.03 -12.73
N PHE A 181 -64.24 36.58 -11.89
CA PHE A 181 -62.87 37.07 -11.91
C PHE A 181 -62.02 35.99 -12.58
N CYS A 182 -61.82 36.17 -13.89
CA CYS A 182 -60.65 35.63 -14.57
C CYS A 182 -59.50 36.59 -14.27
N SER A 183 -58.38 36.07 -13.75
CA SER A 183 -57.09 36.77 -13.79
C SER A 183 -55.98 35.71 -13.83
N ASP A 184 -55.66 35.37 -15.07
CA ASP A 184 -54.32 35.39 -15.65
C ASP A 184 -53.19 34.64 -14.92
N ASP A 185 -52.84 33.51 -15.53
CA ASP A 185 -51.48 33.03 -15.65
C ASP A 185 -50.53 34.18 -16.01
N HIS A 186 -49.58 34.52 -15.13
CA HIS A 186 -48.20 34.89 -15.48
C HIS A 186 -47.35 35.10 -14.22
N GLY A 187 -46.33 34.25 -14.06
CA GLY A 187 -44.96 34.66 -13.67
C GLY A 187 -44.70 35.16 -12.25
N GLY A 188 -44.02 34.32 -11.45
CA GLY A 188 -43.39 34.77 -10.20
C GLY A 188 -42.59 33.70 -9.47
N VAL A 189 -41.54 33.14 -10.09
CA VAL A 189 -40.53 32.36 -9.36
C VAL A 189 -39.68 33.33 -8.54
N VAL A 190 -39.85 33.30 -7.21
CA VAL A 190 -38.97 34.00 -6.28
C VAL A 190 -37.65 33.23 -6.20
N TYR A 191 -36.62 33.75 -6.88
CA TYR A 191 -35.24 33.29 -6.70
C TYR A 191 -34.69 33.87 -5.39
N LYS A 192 -34.36 33.01 -4.44
CA LYS A 192 -33.50 33.37 -3.31
C LYS A 192 -32.06 33.03 -3.69
N GLN A 193 -31.35 34.05 -4.16
CA GLN A 193 -29.93 34.00 -4.46
C GLN A 193 -29.13 34.09 -3.16
N ASN A 194 -28.59 32.96 -2.69
CA ASN A 194 -27.46 32.97 -1.77
C ASN A 194 -26.20 32.59 -2.57
N SER A 195 -25.43 33.62 -2.95
CA SER A 195 -24.00 33.49 -3.21
C SER A 195 -23.36 32.95 -1.92
N VAL A 196 -22.62 31.86 -1.92
CA VAL A 196 -21.16 31.85 -2.13
C VAL A 196 -20.71 30.37 -2.16
N PHE A 197 -19.84 30.04 -3.12
CA PHE A 197 -19.23 28.74 -3.46
C PHE A 197 -20.07 27.75 -4.28
N GLY A 198 -19.67 27.62 -5.55
CA GLY A 198 -20.26 26.71 -6.52
C GLY A 198 -19.50 25.40 -6.68
N ILE A 199 -20.26 24.37 -7.06
CA ILE A 199 -19.93 23.35 -8.05
C ILE A 199 -21.29 22.99 -8.69
N ARG A 200 -21.45 23.25 -10.00
CA ARG A 200 -22.58 22.76 -10.80
C ARG A 200 -22.23 21.35 -11.28
N ILE A 201 -22.99 20.33 -10.86
CA ILE A 201 -23.03 19.06 -11.57
C ILE A 201 -24.24 19.10 -12.50
N PHE A 202 -23.98 19.09 -13.80
CA PHE A 202 -24.99 18.88 -14.83
C PHE A 202 -25.32 17.39 -14.90
N LEU A 203 -26.60 17.04 -14.75
CA LEU A 203 -27.14 15.78 -15.25
C LEU A 203 -28.34 16.10 -16.13
N SER A 204 -28.19 15.76 -17.41
CA SER A 204 -29.21 15.83 -18.45
C SER A 204 -30.19 14.67 -18.31
N THR A 205 -31.45 14.92 -18.65
CA THR A 205 -32.36 13.96 -19.28
C THR A 205 -33.22 14.72 -20.26
#